data_AF-A0A1G4VGE8-F1
#
_entry.id   AF-A0A1G4VGE8-F1
#
_cell.length_a   1.000
_cell.length_b   1.000
_cell.length_c   1.000
_cell.angle_alpha   90.00
_cell.angle_beta   90.00
_cell.angle_gamma   90.00
#
_symmetry.space_group_name_H-M   'P 1'
#
loop_
_entity.id
_entity.type
_entity.pdbx_description
1 polymer ?
#
loop_
_entity_poly.entity_id
_entity_poly.type
_entity_poly.pdbx_seq_one_letter_code
_entity_poly.pdbx_strand_id
1 'polypeptide(L)'
;MAQVKLSESSALQKLTDLALDLKDKVPTPIILIDGRAAAGKTSLANQLAESVFQADKQLPKIIHMDDLYPGWEGLRAGSNYLTQQILAPLYSGKAASWQVWDWELGERGSGLESGNGWREFDGGNLLIIEGCGALSRQAAELTQLSVWVESESTIRKERFSNRDGKAFDGFWGIWAAQEDEFYQTESSPKLADYLVVN
;
A
#
# COMPACT_ATOMS: atom_id res chain seq x y z
N MET A 1 -10.70 9.86 -17.14
CA MET A 1 -11.35 11.00 -16.44
C MET A 1 -10.26 11.76 -15.69
N ALA A 2 -10.46 13.04 -15.35
CA ALA A 2 -9.49 13.77 -14.52
C ALA A 2 -9.55 13.26 -13.08
N GLN A 3 -8.40 13.09 -12.42
CA GLN A 3 -8.32 12.64 -11.03
C GLN A 3 -8.92 13.67 -10.07
N VAL A 4 -9.58 13.18 -9.03
CA VAL A 4 -10.16 14.05 -8.01
C VAL A 4 -9.11 14.34 -6.94
N LYS A 5 -8.78 15.62 -6.76
CA LYS A 5 -7.85 16.07 -5.72
C LYS A 5 -8.59 16.35 -4.42
N LEU A 6 -8.10 15.79 -3.32
CA LEU A 6 -8.67 15.93 -1.97
C LEU A 6 -7.61 16.48 -1.00
N SER A 7 -8.05 17.29 -0.04
CA SER A 7 -7.25 17.58 1.17
C SER A 7 -7.29 16.37 2.10
N GLU A 8 -6.30 16.19 2.97
CA GLU A 8 -6.25 15.10 3.94
C GLU A 8 -7.55 14.97 4.77
N SER A 9 -8.07 16.08 5.28
CA SER A 9 -9.32 16.10 6.06
C SER A 9 -10.57 15.69 5.28
N SER A 10 -10.65 16.02 3.99
CA SER A 10 -11.76 15.62 3.11
C SER A 10 -11.59 14.21 2.55
N ALA A 11 -10.33 13.76 2.43
CA ALA A 11 -9.98 12.46 1.89
C ALA A 11 -10.48 11.34 2.79
N LEU A 12 -10.25 11.43 4.10
CA LEU A 12 -10.61 10.37 5.03
C LEU A 12 -12.12 10.06 4.96
N GLN A 13 -12.98 11.06 5.13
CA GLN A 13 -14.43 10.84 5.06
C GLN A 13 -14.85 10.27 3.71
N LYS A 14 -14.34 10.82 2.61
CA LYS A 14 -14.68 10.37 1.26
C LYS A 14 -14.28 8.92 1.02
N LEU A 15 -13.09 8.53 1.46
CA LEU A 15 -12.57 7.17 1.31
C LEU A 15 -13.34 6.19 2.20
N THR A 16 -13.74 6.59 3.40
CA THR A 16 -14.61 5.78 4.27
C THR A 16 -15.95 5.51 3.59
N ASP A 17 -16.61 6.55 3.06
CA ASP A 17 -17.91 6.38 2.38
C ASP A 17 -17.80 5.45 1.16
N LEU A 18 -16.73 5.59 0.36
CA LEU A 18 -16.46 4.70 -0.78
C LEU A 18 -16.16 3.28 -0.35
N ALA A 19 -15.40 3.09 0.73
CA ALA A 19 -15.07 1.78 1.25
C ALA A 19 -16.34 1.03 1.68
N LEU A 20 -17.25 1.70 2.39
CA LEU A 20 -18.53 1.13 2.80
C LEU A 20 -19.42 0.79 1.61
N ASP A 21 -19.53 1.69 0.62
CA ASP A 21 -20.28 1.45 -0.61
C ASP A 21 -19.71 0.27 -1.42
N LEU A 22 -18.38 0.07 -1.43
CA LEU A 22 -17.76 -1.08 -2.09
C LEU A 22 -18.03 -2.39 -1.35
N LYS A 23 -18.07 -2.39 -0.01
CA LYS A 23 -18.39 -3.59 0.79
C LYS A 23 -19.78 -4.15 0.48
N ASP A 24 -20.72 -3.30 0.09
CA ASP A 24 -22.06 -3.72 -0.34
C ASP A 24 -22.10 -4.28 -1.78
N LYS A 25 -21.05 -4.05 -2.58
CA LYS A 25 -21.01 -4.37 -4.02
C LYS A 25 -20.14 -5.56 -4.37
N VAL A 26 -19.05 -5.76 -3.64
CA VAL A 26 -18.10 -6.84 -3.90
C VAL A 26 -17.71 -7.54 -2.59
N PRO A 27 -17.50 -8.86 -2.60
CA PRO A 27 -17.22 -9.63 -1.37
C PRO A 27 -15.88 -9.27 -0.73
N THR A 28 -14.90 -8.83 -1.53
CA THR A 28 -13.56 -8.44 -1.08
C THR A 28 -13.18 -7.12 -1.75
N PRO A 29 -13.61 -5.98 -1.20
CA PRO A 29 -13.13 -4.69 -1.69
C PRO A 29 -11.64 -4.54 -1.44
N ILE A 30 -10.92 -4.03 -2.43
CA ILE A 30 -9.48 -3.77 -2.34
C ILE A 30 -9.23 -2.29 -2.62
N ILE A 31 -8.53 -1.63 -1.69
CA ILE A 31 -8.08 -0.24 -1.80
C ILE A 31 -6.55 -0.21 -1.82
N LEU A 32 -5.98 0.38 -2.86
CA LEU A 32 -4.55 0.62 -2.98
C LEU A 32 -4.23 2.06 -2.54
N ILE A 33 -3.24 2.22 -1.65
CA ILE A 33 -2.74 3.52 -1.20
C ILE A 33 -1.23 3.59 -1.53
N ASP A 34 -0.90 4.21 -2.65
CA ASP A 34 0.48 4.41 -3.13
C ASP A 34 0.87 5.89 -3.00
N GLY A 35 2.14 6.18 -3.23
CA GLY A 35 2.80 7.44 -2.98
C GLY A 35 4.25 7.20 -2.61
N ARG A 36 5.09 8.22 -2.75
CA ARG A 36 6.53 8.10 -2.43
C ARG A 36 6.80 7.87 -0.95
N ALA A 37 7.99 7.40 -0.63
CA ALA A 37 8.49 7.18 0.72
C ALA A 37 8.24 8.45 1.57
N ALA A 38 7.77 8.21 2.80
CA ALA A 38 7.41 9.24 3.76
C ALA A 38 6.31 10.24 3.32
N ALA A 39 5.48 9.90 2.32
CA ALA A 39 4.34 10.73 1.91
C ALA A 39 3.13 10.71 2.88
N GLY A 40 3.08 9.78 3.85
CA GLY A 40 1.96 9.67 4.81
C GLY A 40 0.96 8.53 4.54
N LYS A 41 1.27 7.61 3.61
CA LYS A 41 0.41 6.47 3.24
C LYS A 41 -0.04 5.61 4.42
N THR A 42 0.90 5.14 5.24
CA THR A 42 0.61 4.32 6.43
C THR A 42 -0.33 5.02 7.40
N SER A 43 -0.16 6.34 7.58
CA SER A 43 -1.06 7.14 8.43
C SER A 43 -2.48 7.16 7.87
N LEU A 44 -2.63 7.45 6.57
CA LEU A 44 -3.93 7.44 5.89
C LEU A 44 -4.60 6.06 5.93
N ALA A 45 -3.83 4.99 5.70
CA ALA A 45 -4.32 3.61 5.74
C ALA A 45 -4.87 3.24 7.13
N ASN A 46 -4.14 3.59 8.20
CA ASN A 46 -4.57 3.32 9.57
C ASN A 46 -5.82 4.13 9.95
N GLN A 47 -5.86 5.42 9.60
CA GLN A 47 -7.03 6.27 9.84
C GLN A 47 -8.27 5.76 9.09
N LEU A 48 -8.11 5.34 7.84
CA LEU A 48 -9.19 4.75 7.04
C LEU A 48 -9.69 3.45 7.68
N ALA A 49 -8.79 2.56 8.08
CA ALA A 49 -9.16 1.30 8.73
C ALA A 49 -9.94 1.53 10.03
N GLU A 50 -9.48 2.48 10.86
CA GLU A 50 -10.18 2.88 12.07
C GLU A 50 -11.55 3.49 11.79
N SER A 51 -11.65 4.40 10.81
CA SER A 51 -12.90 5.03 10.42
C SER A 51 -13.95 4.01 9.93
N VAL A 52 -13.53 3.06 9.08
CA VAL A 52 -14.39 1.95 8.62
C VAL A 52 -14.80 1.06 9.79
N PHE A 53 -13.87 0.72 10.70
CA PHE A 53 -14.20 -0.07 11.88
C PHE A 53 -15.23 0.63 12.77
N GLN A 54 -15.13 1.95 12.95
CA GLN A 54 -16.12 2.69 13.75
C GLN A 54 -17.51 2.65 13.12
N ALA A 55 -17.61 2.73 11.79
CA ALA A 55 -18.87 2.73 11.06
C ALA A 55 -19.52 1.34 10.94
N ASP A 56 -18.73 0.30 10.66
CA ASP A 56 -19.24 -1.02 10.23
C ASP A 56 -18.84 -2.18 11.18
N LYS A 57 -18.05 -1.90 12.22
CA LYS A 57 -17.61 -2.87 13.25
C LYS A 57 -16.80 -4.07 12.73
N GLN A 58 -16.44 -4.08 11.45
CA GLN A 58 -15.50 -5.04 10.87
C GLN A 58 -14.19 -4.33 10.53
N LEU A 59 -13.11 -4.69 11.24
CA LEU A 59 -11.80 -4.08 11.06
C LEU A 59 -11.19 -4.52 9.72
N PRO A 60 -10.79 -3.59 8.82
CA PRO A 60 -10.14 -3.94 7.57
C PRO A 60 -8.80 -4.66 7.77
N LYS A 61 -8.42 -5.52 6.81
CA LYS A 61 -7.07 -6.06 6.74
C LYS A 61 -6.15 -5.03 6.09
N ILE A 62 -4.99 -4.78 6.70
CA ILE A 62 -3.92 -3.96 6.09
C ILE A 62 -2.75 -4.86 5.70
N ILE A 63 -2.19 -4.61 4.51
CA ILE A 63 -0.91 -5.15 4.04
C ILE A 63 0.03 -3.98 3.77
N HIS A 64 1.20 -4.03 4.39
CA HIS A 64 2.27 -3.06 4.17
C HIS A 64 3.21 -3.61 3.09
N MET A 65 3.50 -2.81 2.05
CA MET A 65 4.46 -3.23 1.02
C MET A 65 5.87 -3.44 1.58
N ASP A 66 6.20 -2.85 2.73
CA ASP A 66 7.46 -3.07 3.43
C ASP A 66 7.68 -4.56 3.79
N ASP A 67 6.60 -5.33 3.99
CA ASP A 67 6.67 -6.79 4.18
C ASP A 67 6.99 -7.54 2.88
N LEU A 68 6.82 -6.87 1.72
CA LEU A 68 6.85 -7.47 0.40
C LEU A 68 8.11 -7.13 -0.39
N TYR A 69 8.99 -6.23 0.04
CA TYR A 69 10.22 -5.96 -0.70
C TYR A 69 11.33 -6.94 -0.33
N PRO A 70 12.02 -7.55 -1.31
CA PRO A 70 13.28 -8.24 -1.05
C PRO A 70 14.43 -7.23 -0.88
N GLY A 71 14.46 -6.57 0.29
CA GLY A 71 15.48 -5.59 0.64
C GLY A 71 15.32 -4.22 -0.05
N TRP A 72 16.34 -3.37 0.11
CA TRP A 72 16.32 -1.96 -0.32
C TRP A 72 16.33 -1.75 -1.83
N GLU A 73 16.62 -2.78 -2.63
CA GLU A 73 16.53 -2.78 -4.11
C GLU A 73 15.26 -3.49 -4.62
N GLY A 74 14.33 -3.76 -3.71
CA GLY A 74 13.22 -4.67 -3.93
C GLY A 74 11.93 -4.04 -4.45
N LEU A 75 11.87 -2.75 -4.78
CA LEU A 75 10.58 -2.07 -5.05
C LEU A 75 9.78 -2.76 -6.16
N ARG A 76 10.40 -2.96 -7.33
CA ARG A 76 9.73 -3.63 -8.46
C ARG A 76 9.40 -5.09 -8.14
N ALA A 77 10.30 -5.79 -7.46
CA ALA A 77 10.09 -7.18 -7.06
C ALA A 77 8.92 -7.32 -6.07
N GLY A 78 8.78 -6.40 -5.12
CA GLY A 78 7.67 -6.36 -4.17
C GLY A 78 6.32 -6.06 -4.83
N SER A 79 6.28 -5.12 -5.78
CA SER A 79 5.06 -4.86 -6.58
C SER A 79 4.62 -6.08 -7.39
N ASN A 80 5.58 -6.80 -7.99
CA ASN A 80 5.30 -8.05 -8.69
C ASN A 80 4.81 -9.14 -7.73
N TYR A 81 5.44 -9.25 -6.54
CA TYR A 81 5.07 -10.23 -5.53
C TYR A 81 3.66 -9.98 -4.99
N LEU A 82 3.29 -8.72 -4.71
CA LEU A 82 1.93 -8.31 -4.38
C LEU A 82 0.94 -8.83 -5.44
N THR A 83 1.24 -8.58 -6.70
CA THR A 83 0.31 -8.92 -7.77
C THR A 83 0.15 -10.44 -7.92
N GLN A 84 1.26 -11.18 -7.86
CA GLN A 84 1.28 -12.63 -8.07
C GLN A 84 0.69 -13.42 -6.91
N GLN A 85 0.99 -13.03 -5.66
CA GLN A 85 0.64 -13.82 -4.47
C GLN A 85 -0.63 -13.33 -3.76
N ILE A 86 -1.03 -12.09 -4.00
CA ILE A 86 -2.17 -11.48 -3.29
C ILE A 86 -3.27 -11.10 -4.28
N LEU A 87 -3.01 -10.16 -5.20
CA LEU A 87 -4.09 -9.60 -6.03
C LEU A 87 -4.65 -10.62 -7.04
N ALA A 88 -3.80 -11.35 -7.76
CA ALA A 88 -4.26 -12.32 -8.76
C ALA A 88 -5.04 -13.49 -8.14
N PRO A 89 -4.62 -14.10 -7.01
CA PRO A 89 -5.44 -15.08 -6.30
C PRO A 89 -6.80 -14.54 -5.88
N LEU A 90 -6.85 -13.37 -5.22
CA LEU A 90 -8.10 -12.77 -4.75
C LEU A 90 -9.04 -12.44 -5.91
N TYR A 91 -8.51 -11.89 -7.00
CA TYR A 91 -9.28 -11.61 -8.22
C TYR A 91 -9.90 -12.88 -8.81
N SER A 92 -9.21 -14.02 -8.70
CA SER A 92 -9.71 -15.33 -9.13
C SER A 92 -10.63 -16.02 -8.11
N GLY A 93 -11.00 -15.34 -7.02
CA GLY A 93 -11.83 -15.90 -5.95
C GLY A 93 -11.12 -16.93 -5.07
N LYS A 94 -9.79 -16.90 -5.01
CA LYS A 94 -8.96 -17.78 -4.17
C LYS A 94 -8.36 -17.00 -3.01
N ALA A 95 -8.05 -17.71 -1.93
CA ALA A 95 -7.28 -17.15 -0.82
C ALA A 95 -5.89 -16.69 -1.29
N ALA A 96 -5.45 -15.55 -0.77
CA ALA A 96 -4.07 -15.10 -0.89
C ALA A 96 -3.21 -15.73 0.20
N SER A 97 -1.98 -16.10 -0.16
CA SER A 97 -0.97 -16.58 0.80
C SER A 97 0.37 -16.00 0.40
N TRP A 98 1.04 -15.33 1.32
CA TRP A 98 2.33 -14.68 1.07
C TRP A 98 3.22 -14.78 2.29
N GLN A 99 4.52 -14.63 2.08
CA GLN A 99 5.53 -14.70 3.12
C GLN A 99 6.21 -13.34 3.26
N VAL A 100 6.31 -12.81 4.47
CA VAL A 100 6.97 -11.52 4.72
C VAL A 100 8.48 -11.60 4.48
N TRP A 101 9.11 -10.44 4.34
CA TRP A 101 10.56 -10.32 4.22
C TRP A 101 11.20 -10.07 5.58
N ASP A 102 12.23 -10.85 5.92
CA ASP A 102 13.07 -10.57 7.08
C ASP A 102 14.18 -9.60 6.66
N TRP A 103 14.06 -8.36 7.10
CA TRP A 103 15.00 -7.28 6.77
C TRP A 103 16.37 -7.44 7.43
N GLU A 104 16.47 -8.19 8.54
CA GLU A 104 17.74 -8.43 9.24
C GLU A 104 18.52 -9.56 8.56
N LEU A 105 17.84 -10.63 8.18
CA LEU A 105 18.45 -11.80 7.52
C LEU A 105 18.58 -11.64 6.01
N GLY A 106 17.78 -10.75 5.40
CA GLY A 106 17.78 -10.54 3.96
C GLY A 106 17.20 -11.72 3.19
N GLU A 107 16.17 -12.38 3.74
CA GLU A 107 15.48 -13.51 3.11
C GLU A 107 13.97 -13.52 3.35
N ARG A 108 13.24 -14.37 2.61
CA ARG A 108 11.80 -14.57 2.80
C ARG A 108 11.54 -15.48 3.99
N GLY A 109 10.58 -15.06 4.80
CA GLY A 109 10.26 -15.71 6.06
C GLY A 109 11.10 -15.18 7.19
N SER A 110 10.47 -15.07 8.35
CA SER A 110 11.13 -14.66 9.57
C SER A 110 10.91 -15.72 10.63
N GLY A 111 12.01 -16.29 11.14
CA GLY A 111 11.97 -17.28 12.22
C GLY A 111 11.43 -16.73 13.54
N LEU A 112 11.36 -15.40 13.67
CA LEU A 112 10.77 -14.70 14.81
C LEU A 112 9.24 -14.59 14.70
N GLU A 113 8.69 -14.83 13.51
CA GLU A 113 7.27 -14.75 13.28
C GLU A 113 6.57 -16.11 13.27
N SER A 114 5.30 -16.11 13.70
CA SER A 114 4.46 -17.30 13.63
C SER A 114 4.35 -17.81 12.19
N GLY A 115 4.42 -19.12 12.03
CA GLY A 115 4.35 -19.76 10.70
C GLY A 115 5.50 -19.39 9.77
N ASN A 116 6.67 -19.00 10.30
CA ASN A 116 7.82 -18.55 9.51
C ASN A 116 7.48 -17.37 8.57
N GLY A 117 6.69 -16.42 9.07
CA GLY A 117 6.32 -15.23 8.32
C GLY A 117 5.23 -15.42 7.25
N TRP A 118 4.62 -16.61 7.15
CA TRP A 118 3.45 -16.79 6.28
C TRP A 118 2.24 -16.01 6.80
N ARG A 119 1.48 -15.46 5.86
CA ARG A 119 0.23 -14.73 6.07
C ARG A 119 -0.78 -15.18 5.04
N GLU A 120 -2.04 -15.20 5.43
CA GLU A 120 -3.15 -15.60 4.57
C GLU A 120 -4.29 -14.58 4.65
N PHE A 121 -5.06 -14.51 3.57
CA PHE A 121 -6.28 -13.73 3.50
C PHE A 121 -7.28 -14.37 2.54
N ASP A 122 -8.40 -14.86 3.09
CA ASP A 122 -9.43 -15.58 2.34
C ASP A 122 -10.40 -14.66 1.58
N GLY A 123 -10.30 -13.34 1.77
CA GLY A 123 -11.32 -12.38 1.32
C GLY A 123 -12.47 -12.22 2.30
N GLY A 124 -13.59 -11.67 1.85
CA GLY A 124 -14.79 -11.45 2.68
C GLY A 124 -14.71 -10.25 3.64
N ASN A 125 -13.68 -9.42 3.48
CA ASN A 125 -13.48 -8.19 4.23
C ASN A 125 -12.76 -7.16 3.34
N LEU A 126 -12.81 -5.89 3.73
CA LEU A 126 -12.03 -4.84 3.10
C LEU A 126 -10.53 -5.11 3.29
N LEU A 127 -9.79 -5.08 2.18
CA LEU A 127 -8.34 -5.14 2.15
C LEU A 127 -7.77 -3.76 1.74
N ILE A 128 -6.90 -3.23 2.58
CA ILE A 128 -6.11 -2.02 2.30
C ILE A 128 -4.66 -2.45 2.07
N ILE A 129 -4.08 -2.07 0.95
CA ILE A 129 -2.65 -2.29 0.67
C ILE A 129 -1.99 -0.94 0.54
N GLU A 130 -0.95 -0.71 1.32
CA GLU A 130 -0.26 0.58 1.34
C GLU A 130 1.25 0.43 1.19
N GLY A 131 1.86 1.33 0.42
CA GLY A 131 3.30 1.37 0.25
C GLY A 131 3.74 1.78 -1.16
N CYS A 132 5.03 2.01 -1.33
CA CYS A 132 5.59 2.40 -2.62
C CYS A 132 5.43 1.26 -3.64
N GLY A 133 4.80 1.52 -4.78
CA GLY A 133 4.59 0.50 -5.81
C GLY A 133 3.44 -0.45 -5.52
N ALA A 134 2.57 -0.12 -4.56
CA ALA A 134 1.27 -0.77 -4.40
C ALA A 134 0.37 -0.61 -5.63
N LEU A 135 0.54 0.48 -6.40
CA LEU A 135 -0.26 0.82 -7.58
C LEU A 135 0.58 0.69 -8.86
N SER A 136 0.66 -0.53 -9.41
CA SER A 136 1.09 -0.77 -10.79
C SER A 136 -0.12 -0.74 -11.74
N ARG A 137 0.11 -0.72 -13.07
CA ARG A 137 -0.96 -0.91 -14.06
C ARG A 137 -1.72 -2.21 -13.84
N GLN A 138 -0.99 -3.29 -13.58
CA GLN A 138 -1.59 -4.59 -13.34
C GLN A 138 -2.39 -4.61 -12.04
N ALA A 139 -1.89 -3.98 -10.97
CA ALA A 139 -2.63 -3.87 -9.72
C ALA A 139 -3.93 -3.06 -9.90
N ALA A 140 -3.88 -1.96 -10.66
CA ALA A 140 -5.05 -1.13 -10.94
C ALA A 140 -6.18 -1.93 -11.62
N GLU A 141 -5.86 -2.84 -12.53
CA GLU A 141 -6.85 -3.70 -13.22
C GLU A 141 -7.53 -4.73 -12.29
N LEU A 142 -6.93 -5.03 -11.14
CA LEU A 142 -7.38 -6.07 -10.20
C LEU A 142 -8.08 -5.51 -8.95
N THR A 143 -8.21 -4.19 -8.83
CA THR A 143 -8.71 -3.53 -7.61
C THR A 143 -9.83 -2.53 -7.90
N GLN A 144 -10.59 -2.16 -6.87
CA GLN A 144 -11.78 -1.32 -7.03
C GLN A 144 -11.50 0.17 -6.79
N LEU A 145 -10.48 0.49 -5.99
CA LEU A 145 -10.16 1.86 -5.63
C LEU A 145 -8.66 2.04 -5.45
N SER A 146 -8.15 3.15 -5.97
CA SER A 146 -6.74 3.49 -5.89
C SER A 146 -6.54 4.94 -5.49
N VAL A 147 -5.57 5.17 -4.61
CA VAL A 147 -5.26 6.46 -4.02
C VAL A 147 -3.77 6.74 -4.17
N TRP A 148 -3.44 7.93 -4.64
CA TRP A 148 -2.08 8.45 -4.63
C TRP A 148 -1.93 9.52 -3.55
N VAL A 149 -0.98 9.34 -2.64
CA VAL A 149 -0.62 10.30 -1.61
C VAL A 149 0.62 11.09 -2.06
N GLU A 150 0.43 12.39 -2.25
CA GLU A 150 1.45 13.33 -2.70
C GLU A 150 1.91 14.21 -1.55
N SER A 151 3.23 14.38 -1.42
CA SER A 151 3.83 15.27 -0.43
C SER A 151 5.16 15.82 -0.94
N GLU A 152 5.49 17.05 -0.53
CA GLU A 152 6.67 17.77 -0.98
C GLU A 152 7.96 17.01 -0.67
N SER A 153 8.90 17.02 -1.62
CA SER A 153 10.12 16.21 -1.53
C SER A 153 11.00 16.52 -0.31
N THR A 154 11.06 17.79 0.08
CA THR A 154 11.80 18.26 1.26
C THR A 154 11.18 17.74 2.54
N ILE A 155 9.86 17.81 2.67
CA ILE A 155 9.10 17.30 3.81
C ILE A 155 9.26 15.78 3.92
N ARG A 156 9.15 15.06 2.79
CA ARG A 156 9.35 13.60 2.77
C ARG A 156 10.75 13.21 3.25
N LYS A 157 11.78 13.91 2.78
CA LYS A 157 13.17 13.61 3.20
C LYS A 157 13.37 13.84 4.70
N GLU A 158 12.83 14.93 5.23
CA GLU A 158 12.88 15.21 6.67
C GLU A 158 12.16 14.14 7.49
N ARG A 159 10.94 13.76 7.08
CA ARG A 159 10.16 12.69 7.72
C ARG A 159 10.89 11.34 7.68
N PHE A 160 11.45 10.97 6.53
CA PHE A 160 12.22 9.74 6.37
C PHE A 160 13.41 9.69 7.34
N SER A 161 14.18 10.77 7.41
CA SER A 161 15.35 10.85 8.29
C SER A 161 14.98 10.80 9.77
N ASN A 162 13.88 11.45 10.16
CA ASN A 162 13.45 11.49 11.56
C ASN A 162 12.80 10.19 12.05
N ARG A 163 12.17 9.40 11.16
CA ARG A 163 11.36 8.22 11.54
C ARG A 163 12.16 7.18 12.34
N ASP A 164 13.35 6.85 11.86
CA ASP A 164 14.18 5.77 12.40
C ASP A 164 15.48 6.29 12.99
N GLY A 165 15.47 7.54 13.49
CA GLY A 165 16.67 8.16 14.07
C GLY A 165 17.85 8.21 13.10
N LYS A 166 17.58 8.41 11.80
CA LYS A 166 18.54 8.44 10.69
C LYS A 166 19.20 7.10 10.33
N ALA A 167 18.76 5.99 10.92
CA ALA A 167 19.33 4.66 10.68
C ALA A 167 19.36 4.28 9.19
N PHE A 168 18.41 4.80 8.41
CA PHE A 168 18.26 4.46 6.99
C PHE A 168 18.60 5.58 6.02
N ASP A 169 19.17 6.71 6.47
CA ASP A 169 19.49 7.86 5.61
C ASP A 169 20.35 7.48 4.39
N GLY A 170 21.24 6.49 4.55
CA GLY A 170 22.08 5.97 3.47
C GLY A 170 21.29 5.32 2.32
N PHE A 171 20.07 4.84 2.59
CA PHE A 171 19.21 4.18 1.60
C PHE A 171 18.28 5.14 0.85
N TRP A 172 18.19 6.42 1.27
CA TRP A 172 17.32 7.40 0.61
C TRP A 172 17.57 7.49 -0.89
N GLY A 173 18.84 7.58 -1.30
CA GLY A 173 19.21 7.73 -2.70
C GLY A 173 18.81 6.52 -3.57
N ILE A 174 19.11 5.31 -3.10
CA ILE A 174 18.81 4.08 -3.85
C ILE A 174 17.30 3.82 -3.92
N TRP A 175 16.56 4.15 -2.85
CA TRP A 175 15.11 4.03 -2.85
C TRP A 175 14.45 5.05 -3.77
N ALA A 176 14.85 6.32 -3.70
CA ALA A 176 14.31 7.38 -4.56
C ALA A 176 14.56 7.10 -6.06
N ALA A 177 15.72 6.53 -6.42
CA ALA A 177 16.00 6.14 -7.79
C ALA A 177 15.05 5.04 -8.31
N GLN A 178 14.71 4.05 -7.48
CA GLN A 178 13.73 3.02 -7.83
C GLN A 178 12.32 3.57 -7.96
N GLU A 179 11.92 4.50 -7.08
CA GLU A 179 10.64 5.21 -7.20
C GLU A 179 10.55 5.94 -8.54
N ASP A 180 11.60 6.67 -8.92
CA ASP A 180 11.64 7.38 -10.20
C ASP A 180 11.45 6.43 -11.39
N GLU A 181 12.20 5.33 -11.43
CA GLU A 181 12.09 4.32 -12.49
C GLU A 181 10.70 3.67 -12.53
N PHE A 182 10.20 3.25 -11.36
CA PHE A 182 8.92 2.55 -11.26
C PHE A 182 7.76 3.46 -11.67
N TYR A 183 7.69 4.68 -11.13
CA TYR A 183 6.59 5.59 -11.43
C TYR A 183 6.68 6.20 -12.83
N GLN A 184 7.87 6.31 -13.42
CA GLN A 184 8.03 6.60 -14.84
C GLN A 184 7.44 5.48 -15.70
N THR A 185 7.65 4.22 -15.31
CA THR A 185 7.18 3.04 -16.05
C THR A 185 5.68 2.84 -15.90
N GLU A 186 5.17 2.83 -14.67
CA GLU A 186 3.78 2.49 -14.34
C GLU A 186 2.83 3.67 -14.47
N SER A 187 3.34 4.90 -14.40
CA SER A 187 2.51 6.11 -14.33
C SER A 187 1.49 6.07 -13.18
N SER A 188 1.85 5.44 -12.05
CA SER A 188 0.98 5.22 -10.88
C SER A 188 0.21 6.47 -10.42
N PRO A 189 0.82 7.67 -10.36
CA PRO A 189 0.08 8.86 -9.97
C PRO A 189 -1.09 9.16 -10.90
N LYS A 190 -1.10 8.71 -12.16
CA LYS A 190 -2.20 8.89 -13.14
C LYS A 190 -3.21 7.75 -13.13
N LEU A 191 -2.86 6.60 -12.54
CA LEU A 191 -3.75 5.46 -12.39
C LEU A 191 -4.72 5.64 -11.22
N ALA A 192 -4.32 6.44 -10.21
CA ALA A 192 -5.12 6.67 -9.02
C ALA A 192 -6.49 7.28 -9.34
N ASP A 193 -7.53 6.87 -8.62
CA ASP A 193 -8.84 7.51 -8.69
C ASP A 193 -8.82 8.86 -7.94
N TYR A 194 -8.08 8.90 -6.83
CA TYR A 194 -7.97 10.05 -5.95
C TYR A 194 -6.52 10.44 -5.67
N LEU A 195 -6.26 11.75 -5.71
CA LEU A 195 -5.02 12.37 -5.29
C LEU A 195 -5.23 13.01 -3.92
N VAL A 196 -4.50 12.56 -2.91
CA VAL A 196 -4.50 13.15 -1.56
C VAL A 196 -3.21 13.92 -1.36
N VAL A 197 -3.30 15.19 -1.02
CA VAL A 197 -2.12 16.01 -0.71
C VAL A 197 -1.93 16.08 0.80
N ASN A 198 -0.73 15.69 1.24
CA ASN A 198 -0.28 15.67 2.64
C ASN A 198 0.88 16.66 2.88
#